data_AF-A0A6J8ECR4-F1
#
_entry.id   AF-A0A6J8ECR4-F1
#
_cell.length_a   1.000
_cell.length_b   1.000
_cell.length_c   1.000
_cell.angle_alpha   90.00
_cell.angle_beta   90.00
_cell.angle_gamma   90.00
#
_symmetry.space_group_name_H-M   'P 1'
#
loop_
_entity.id
_entity.type
_entity.pdbx_description
1 polymer ?
#
loop_
_entity_poly.entity_id
_entity_poly.type
_entity_poly.pdbx_seq_one_letter_code
_entity_poly.pdbx_strand_id
1 'polypeptide(L)'
;MNLSEETLFMSLPENLKCIHNVYKEIFKGFDLIRDDIGFDPSTENIYDKPLICNPNVLYDGKTVIWYDFINAGIVQVKDICYEAIEGFLPEMAIVEMIQNVTNHCDINNIVKRYNILKEILPKEWTEIIHKNIHRRYVSRSININVIFKDKLSEFYMCSTKELYLLLTNKLCQHPIC
;
A
#
# COMPACT_ATOMS: atom_id res chain seq x y z
N MET A 1 6.53 -17.81 11.86
CA MET A 1 6.84 -16.72 10.93
C MET A 1 5.81 -15.64 11.22
N ASN A 2 6.22 -14.55 11.86
CA ASN A 2 5.31 -13.49 12.32
C ASN A 2 4.83 -12.69 11.11
N LEU A 3 3.58 -12.93 10.70
CA LEU A 3 2.92 -12.30 9.55
C LEU A 3 2.37 -10.89 9.87
N SER A 4 2.69 -10.34 11.05
CA SER A 4 2.16 -9.05 11.53
C SER A 4 3.02 -7.84 11.15
N GLU A 5 4.22 -8.03 10.60
CA GLU A 5 5.11 -6.92 10.24
C GLU A 5 4.93 -6.44 8.79
N GLU A 6 4.26 -7.22 7.93
CA GLU A 6 4.23 -6.95 6.48
C GLU A 6 3.04 -6.12 6.00
N THR A 7 2.11 -5.72 6.89
CA THR A 7 0.78 -5.24 6.47
C THR A 7 0.31 -3.90 7.03
N LEU A 8 1.20 -3.14 7.67
CA LEU A 8 1.00 -1.69 7.80
C LEU A 8 2.22 -0.99 7.19
N PHE A 9 2.02 -0.33 6.05
CA PHE A 9 3.01 0.47 5.31
C PHE A 9 3.55 1.70 6.09
N MET A 10 3.42 1.71 7.41
CA MET A 10 3.89 2.78 8.29
C MET A 10 4.74 2.22 9.42
N SER A 11 5.80 1.47 9.11
CA SER A 11 6.98 1.57 9.96
C SER A 11 7.49 3.01 9.82
N LEU A 12 7.15 3.85 10.80
CA LEU A 12 7.53 5.25 10.81
C LEU A 12 9.05 5.34 10.70
N PRO A 13 9.60 5.94 9.63
CA PRO A 13 11.05 6.10 9.54
C PRO A 13 11.52 6.89 10.76
N GLU A 14 12.66 6.51 11.35
CA GLU A 14 13.24 7.20 12.51
C GLU A 14 13.48 8.72 12.27
N ASN A 15 13.42 9.17 11.02
CA ASN A 15 13.62 10.56 10.60
C ASN A 15 12.34 11.35 10.29
N LEU A 16 11.33 11.32 11.18
CA LEU A 16 10.17 12.25 11.13
C LEU A 16 10.53 13.71 11.49
N LYS A 17 11.81 14.09 11.54
CA LYS A 17 12.25 15.42 12.01
C LYS A 17 11.62 16.57 11.21
N CYS A 18 11.36 16.36 9.92
CA CYS A 18 10.79 17.33 9.00
C CYS A 18 9.24 17.34 8.93
N ILE A 19 8.57 16.44 9.65
CA ILE A 19 7.10 16.37 9.62
C ILE A 19 6.50 17.25 10.72
N HIS A 20 5.44 18.00 10.38
CA HIS A 20 4.70 18.81 11.33
C HIS A 20 4.21 17.98 12.53
N ASN A 21 4.24 18.57 13.73
CA ASN A 21 3.99 17.83 14.98
C ASN A 21 2.62 17.14 15.03
N VAL A 22 1.60 17.73 14.40
CA VAL A 22 0.26 17.13 14.30
C VAL A 22 0.30 15.74 13.66
N TYR A 23 1.08 15.53 12.59
CA TYR A 23 1.17 14.20 11.98
C TYR A 23 1.94 13.23 12.86
N LYS A 24 2.95 13.70 13.61
CA LYS A 24 3.64 12.85 14.60
C LYS A 24 2.67 12.35 15.66
N GLU A 25 1.75 13.19 16.12
CA GLU A 25 0.71 12.80 17.07
C GLU A 25 -0.30 11.82 16.47
N ILE A 26 -0.74 12.06 15.23
CA ILE A 26 -1.61 11.13 14.51
C ILE A 26 -0.95 9.75 14.40
N PHE A 27 0.31 9.70 13.96
CA PHE A 27 1.06 8.46 13.80
C PHE A 27 1.29 7.74 15.12
N LYS A 28 1.63 8.46 16.19
CA LYS A 28 1.71 7.90 17.55
C LYS A 28 0.37 7.32 18.00
N GLY A 29 -0.73 8.02 17.73
CA GLY A 29 -2.08 7.54 18.03
C GLY A 29 -2.40 6.23 17.32
N PHE A 30 -2.05 6.12 16.03
CA PHE A 30 -2.21 4.89 15.25
C PHE A 30 -1.36 3.73 15.79
N ASP A 31 -0.10 3.98 16.16
CA ASP A 31 0.79 2.94 16.69
C ASP A 31 0.27 2.37 18.02
N LEU A 32 -0.33 3.21 18.88
CA LEU A 32 -0.91 2.78 20.16
C LEU A 32 -2.07 1.79 19.98
N ILE A 33 -2.89 1.98 18.95
CA ILE A 33 -4.07 1.16 18.71
C ILE A 33 -3.82 0.01 17.74
N ARG A 34 -2.58 -0.13 17.23
CA ARG A 34 -2.20 -1.14 16.24
C ARG A 34 -2.59 -2.55 16.67
N ASP A 35 -2.34 -2.90 17.92
CA ASP A 35 -2.62 -4.25 18.44
C ASP A 35 -4.12 -4.55 18.58
N ASP A 36 -4.97 -3.51 18.60
CA ASP A 36 -6.43 -3.64 18.65
C ASP A 36 -7.06 -3.66 17.25
N ILE A 37 -6.26 -3.42 16.20
CA ILE A 37 -6.70 -3.41 14.80
C ILE A 37 -6.17 -4.67 14.12
N GLY A 38 -7.08 -5.56 13.77
CA GLY A 38 -6.80 -6.74 12.96
C GLY A 38 -6.96 -6.44 11.48
N PHE A 39 -5.95 -6.81 10.68
CA PHE A 39 -6.02 -6.84 9.22
C PHE A 39 -5.93 -8.29 8.74
N ASP A 40 -6.86 -8.71 7.89
CA ASP A 40 -6.80 -10.04 7.25
C ASP A 40 -6.16 -9.94 5.85
N PRO A 41 -4.87 -10.29 5.70
CA PRO A 41 -4.17 -10.22 4.42
C PRO A 41 -4.70 -11.19 3.37
N SER A 42 -5.43 -12.23 3.76
CA SER A 42 -5.99 -13.21 2.81
C SER A 42 -7.08 -12.62 1.92
N THR A 43 -7.65 -11.48 2.34
CA THR A 43 -8.65 -10.72 1.57
C THR A 43 -8.02 -9.67 0.65
N GLU A 44 -6.71 -9.46 0.73
CA GLU A 44 -6.04 -8.42 -0.03
C GLU A 44 -5.81 -8.86 -1.48
N ASN A 45 -6.36 -8.07 -2.40
CA ASN A 45 -6.19 -8.30 -3.82
C ASN A 45 -4.77 -7.88 -4.27
N ILE A 46 -4.02 -8.78 -4.92
CA ILE A 46 -2.67 -8.48 -5.43
C ILE A 46 -2.62 -7.23 -6.33
N TYR A 47 -3.72 -6.95 -7.03
CA TYR A 47 -3.85 -5.83 -7.95
C TYR A 47 -3.90 -4.47 -7.20
N ASP A 48 -4.28 -4.48 -5.93
CA ASP A 48 -4.28 -3.30 -5.06
C ASP A 48 -2.96 -3.14 -4.28
N LYS A 49 -2.04 -4.11 -4.36
CA LYS A 49 -0.73 -3.99 -3.72
C LYS A 49 0.10 -2.89 -4.40
N PRO A 50 0.87 -2.11 -3.63
CA PRO A 50 1.69 -1.05 -4.18
C PRO A 50 2.90 -1.60 -4.94
N LEU A 51 3.29 -0.92 -6.01
CA LEU A 51 4.54 -1.17 -6.75
C LEU A 51 5.71 -0.42 -6.12
N ILE A 52 5.43 0.80 -5.63
CA ILE A 52 6.40 1.74 -5.09
C ILE A 52 6.51 1.56 -3.58
N CYS A 53 7.73 1.67 -3.03
CA CYS A 53 7.98 1.50 -1.59
C CYS A 53 7.54 0.14 -1.02
N ASN A 54 7.36 -0.89 -1.86
CA ASN A 54 6.92 -2.20 -1.42
C ASN A 54 8.13 -3.10 -1.10
N PRO A 55 8.27 -3.64 0.13
CA PRO A 55 9.39 -4.52 0.49
C PRO A 55 9.44 -5.82 -0.30
N ASN A 56 8.35 -6.22 -0.96
CA ASN A 56 8.31 -7.37 -1.86
C ASN A 56 8.71 -7.03 -3.31
N VAL A 57 8.93 -5.74 -3.63
CA VAL A 57 9.31 -5.25 -4.95
C VAL A 57 10.63 -4.50 -4.81
N LEU A 58 11.72 -5.26 -4.85
CA LEU A 58 13.08 -4.76 -4.59
C LEU A 58 13.90 -4.69 -5.86
N TYR A 59 14.56 -3.55 -6.08
CA TYR A 59 15.61 -3.39 -7.05
C TYR A 59 16.92 -3.08 -6.33
N ASP A 60 17.94 -3.90 -6.54
CA ASP A 60 19.24 -3.79 -5.86
C ASP A 60 19.11 -3.74 -4.32
N GLY A 61 18.24 -4.61 -3.76
CA GLY A 61 17.99 -4.70 -2.32
C GLY A 61 17.24 -3.52 -1.70
N LYS A 62 16.75 -2.57 -2.51
CA LYS A 62 15.99 -1.39 -2.06
C LYS A 62 14.63 -1.35 -2.70
N THR A 63 13.68 -0.75 -2.00
CA THR A 63 12.34 -0.50 -2.56
C THR A 63 12.43 0.50 -3.71
N VAL A 64 11.58 0.30 -4.72
CA VAL A 64 11.56 1.17 -5.90
C VAL A 64 10.90 2.50 -5.56
N ILE A 65 11.56 3.60 -5.93
CA ILE A 65 11.03 4.97 -5.87
C ILE A 65 11.36 5.68 -7.19
N TRP A 66 10.43 5.63 -8.14
CA TRP A 66 10.55 6.30 -9.43
C TRP A 66 9.47 7.39 -9.54
N TYR A 67 9.89 8.64 -9.36
CA TYR A 67 8.97 9.78 -9.24
C TYR A 67 8.10 10.03 -10.47
N ASP A 68 8.62 9.74 -11.65
CA ASP A 68 7.87 9.86 -12.89
C ASP A 68 6.76 8.81 -13.02
N PHE A 69 6.98 7.58 -12.53
CA PHE A 69 5.93 6.57 -12.41
C PHE A 69 4.86 7.01 -11.39
N ILE A 70 5.29 7.50 -10.23
CA ILE A 70 4.38 8.03 -9.20
C ILE A 70 3.53 9.20 -9.75
N ASN A 71 4.16 10.16 -10.42
CA ASN A 71 3.49 11.33 -11.00
C ASN A 71 2.51 10.92 -12.11
N ALA A 72 2.80 9.84 -12.82
CA ALA A 72 1.91 9.26 -13.84
C ALA A 72 0.75 8.44 -13.25
N GLY A 73 0.68 8.33 -11.91
CA GLY A 73 -0.32 7.52 -11.22
C GLY A 73 -0.06 6.02 -11.27
N ILE A 74 1.16 5.60 -11.63
CA ILE A 74 1.56 4.19 -11.70
C ILE A 74 2.12 3.79 -10.33
N VAL A 75 1.23 3.39 -9.42
CA VAL A 75 1.57 3.19 -8.00
C VAL A 75 1.18 1.81 -7.47
N GLN A 76 0.25 1.11 -8.12
CA GLN A 76 -0.27 -0.21 -7.76
C GLN A 76 -0.15 -1.19 -8.92
N VAL A 77 -0.18 -2.49 -8.61
CA VAL A 77 -0.05 -3.56 -9.61
C VAL A 77 -1.11 -3.44 -10.73
N LYS A 78 -2.34 -3.05 -10.41
CA LYS A 78 -3.39 -2.83 -11.42
C LYS A 78 -3.06 -1.74 -12.44
N ASP A 79 -2.23 -0.76 -12.08
CA ASP A 79 -1.93 0.39 -12.95
C ASP A 79 -1.03 0.00 -14.13
N ILE A 80 -0.40 -1.19 -14.07
CA ILE A 80 0.43 -1.75 -15.13
C ILE A 80 -0.20 -2.96 -15.82
N CYS A 81 -1.47 -3.27 -15.53
CA CYS A 81 -2.18 -4.44 -16.05
C CYS A 81 -3.41 -4.02 -16.87
N TYR A 82 -3.84 -4.90 -17.78
CA TYR A 82 -5.12 -4.72 -18.47
C TYR A 82 -6.32 -4.94 -17.53
N GLU A 83 -7.38 -4.16 -17.72
CA GLU A 83 -8.62 -4.33 -16.95
C GLU A 83 -9.53 -5.45 -17.48
N ALA A 84 -9.46 -5.74 -18.78
CA ALA A 84 -10.42 -6.63 -19.44
C ALA A 84 -9.81 -7.95 -19.92
N ILE A 85 -8.47 -8.02 -19.98
CA ILE A 85 -7.71 -9.18 -20.40
C ILE A 85 -6.57 -9.45 -19.41
N GLU A 86 -5.97 -10.63 -19.48
CA GLU A 86 -4.81 -10.97 -18.68
C GLU A 86 -3.53 -10.28 -19.18
N GLY A 87 -2.58 -10.07 -18.28
CA GLY A 87 -1.26 -9.57 -18.60
C GLY A 87 -1.03 -8.08 -18.37
N PHE A 88 0.22 -7.70 -18.65
CA PHE A 88 0.74 -6.35 -18.49
C PHE A 88 0.36 -5.45 -19.67
N LEU A 89 0.23 -4.16 -19.38
CA LEU A 89 0.16 -3.13 -20.41
C LEU A 89 1.43 -3.14 -21.29
N PRO A 90 1.31 -2.76 -22.57
CA PRO A 90 2.46 -2.68 -23.46
C PRO A 90 3.37 -1.52 -23.03
N GLU A 91 4.66 -1.65 -23.32
CA GLU A 91 5.68 -0.66 -22.92
C GLU A 91 5.31 0.76 -23.36
N MET A 92 4.77 0.91 -24.56
CA MET A 92 4.37 2.21 -25.10
C MET A 92 3.20 2.85 -24.34
N ALA A 93 2.28 2.07 -23.76
CA ALA A 93 1.23 2.63 -22.93
C ALA A 93 1.81 3.28 -21.66
N ILE A 94 2.81 2.64 -21.04
CA ILE A 94 3.51 3.19 -19.88
C ILE A 94 4.30 4.45 -20.25
N VAL A 95 4.94 4.45 -21.42
CA VAL A 95 5.65 5.63 -21.96
C VAL A 95 4.68 6.81 -22.13
N GLU A 96 3.53 6.58 -22.77
CA GLU A 96 2.51 7.60 -22.98
C GLU A 96 1.98 8.16 -21.65
N MET A 97 1.69 7.29 -20.68
CA MET A 97 1.23 7.70 -19.34
C MET A 97 2.24 8.64 -18.66
N ILE A 98 3.53 8.34 -18.74
CA ILE A 98 4.59 9.15 -18.11
C ILE A 98 4.84 10.46 -18.87
N GLN A 99 4.80 10.42 -20.20
CA GLN A 99 4.98 11.61 -21.04
C GLN A 99 3.84 12.62 -20.85
N ASN A 100 2.62 12.16 -20.57
CA ASN A 100 1.47 13.03 -20.33
C ASN A 100 1.61 13.92 -19.08
N VAL A 101 2.46 13.53 -18.14
CA VAL A 101 2.70 14.28 -16.89
C VAL A 101 4.12 14.87 -16.79
N THR A 102 4.99 14.56 -17.75
CA THR A 102 6.42 14.96 -17.70
C THR A 102 6.93 15.36 -19.09
N ASN A 103 7.32 16.62 -19.26
CA ASN A 103 7.75 17.18 -20.55
C ASN A 103 9.12 16.67 -21.06
N HIS A 104 9.92 16.03 -20.21
CA HIS A 104 11.26 15.54 -20.55
C HIS A 104 11.51 14.17 -19.96
N CYS A 105 11.26 13.13 -20.75
CA CYS A 105 11.58 11.76 -20.35
C CYS A 105 12.09 10.94 -21.54
N ASP A 106 13.17 10.19 -21.29
CA ASP A 106 13.79 9.29 -22.27
C ASP A 106 12.98 8.00 -22.35
N ILE A 107 12.42 7.73 -23.54
CA ILE A 107 11.61 6.54 -23.84
C ILE A 107 12.40 5.26 -23.50
N ASN A 108 13.67 5.18 -23.90
CA ASN A 108 14.48 3.98 -23.68
C ASN A 108 14.68 3.71 -22.18
N ASN A 109 14.84 4.77 -21.39
CA ASN A 109 14.97 4.66 -19.95
C ASN A 109 13.64 4.27 -19.27
N ILE A 110 12.50 4.75 -19.75
CA ILE A 110 11.18 4.31 -19.26
C ILE A 110 10.99 2.83 -19.54
N VAL A 111 11.18 2.41 -20.80
CA VAL A 111 11.04 1.02 -21.22
C VAL A 111 11.93 0.09 -20.40
N LYS A 112 13.21 0.47 -20.23
CA LYS A 112 14.16 -0.29 -19.41
C LYS A 112 13.68 -0.46 -17.96
N ARG A 113 13.24 0.63 -17.32
CA ARG A 113 12.72 0.56 -15.93
C ARG A 113 11.43 -0.23 -15.84
N TYR A 114 10.56 -0.14 -16.84
CA TYR A 114 9.36 -0.95 -16.86
C TYR A 114 9.64 -2.45 -17.01
N ASN A 115 10.65 -2.81 -17.82
CA ASN A 115 11.10 -4.20 -17.91
C ASN A 115 11.73 -4.69 -16.60
N ILE A 116 12.56 -3.87 -15.97
CA ILE A 116 13.08 -4.14 -14.62
C ILE A 116 11.92 -4.35 -13.64
N LEU A 117 10.89 -3.48 -13.68
CA LEU A 117 9.74 -3.59 -12.79
C LEU A 117 9.06 -4.95 -12.91
N LYS A 118 8.79 -5.42 -14.14
CA LYS A 118 8.18 -6.72 -14.38
C LYS A 118 9.05 -7.87 -13.87
N GLU A 119 10.38 -7.75 -13.94
CA GLU A 119 11.33 -8.76 -13.47
C GLU A 119 11.42 -8.86 -11.94
N ILE A 120 11.32 -7.73 -11.23
CA ILE A 120 11.43 -7.68 -9.77
C ILE A 120 10.11 -7.99 -9.05
N LEU A 121 8.99 -8.11 -9.78
CA LEU A 121 7.72 -8.52 -9.19
C LEU A 121 7.81 -9.96 -8.65
N PRO A 122 7.19 -10.24 -7.49
CA PRO A 122 7.07 -11.61 -7.00
C PRO A 122 6.47 -12.55 -8.06
N LYS A 123 7.07 -13.72 -8.23
CA LYS A 123 6.62 -14.73 -9.22
C LYS A 123 5.15 -15.10 -9.07
N GLU A 124 4.69 -15.21 -7.83
CA GLU A 124 3.29 -15.50 -7.54
C GLU A 124 2.36 -14.44 -8.13
N TRP A 125 2.77 -13.16 -8.11
CA TRP A 125 1.96 -12.08 -8.65
C TRP A 125 1.96 -12.11 -10.17
N THR A 126 3.12 -12.32 -10.80
CA THR A 126 3.20 -12.40 -12.27
C THR A 126 2.39 -13.58 -12.80
N GLU A 127 2.39 -14.72 -12.11
CA GLU A 127 1.51 -15.84 -12.44
C GLU A 127 0.03 -15.49 -12.35
N ILE A 128 -0.40 -14.79 -11.30
CA ILE A 128 -1.79 -14.35 -11.14
C ILE A 128 -2.18 -13.37 -12.25
N ILE A 129 -1.30 -12.43 -12.59
CA ILE A 129 -1.51 -11.43 -13.66
C ILE A 129 -1.71 -12.11 -15.02
N HIS A 130 -0.96 -13.19 -15.29
CA HIS A 130 -1.02 -13.92 -16.55
C HIS A 130 -2.09 -15.01 -16.62
N LYS A 131 -2.75 -15.36 -15.51
CA LYS A 131 -3.78 -16.42 -15.46
C LYS A 131 -5.18 -15.89 -15.19
N ASN A 132 -5.30 -14.73 -14.56
CA ASN A 132 -6.57 -14.20 -14.11
C ASN A 132 -6.89 -12.88 -14.81
N ILE A 133 -8.09 -12.78 -15.37
CA ILE A 133 -8.64 -11.50 -15.79
C ILE A 133 -8.88 -10.66 -14.53
N HIS A 134 -8.25 -9.50 -14.46
CA HIS A 134 -8.53 -8.51 -13.42
C HIS A 134 -9.92 -7.90 -13.64
N ARG A 135 -10.98 -8.65 -13.34
CA ARG A 135 -12.29 -8.04 -13.21
C ARG A 135 -12.20 -7.12 -12.01
N ARG A 136 -12.42 -5.82 -12.20
CA ARG A 136 -12.78 -4.88 -11.13
C ARG A 136 -14.11 -5.30 -10.50
N TYR A 137 -14.20 -6.50 -9.93
CA TYR A 137 -15.25 -6.84 -9.01
C TYR A 137 -14.99 -6.01 -7.77
N VAL A 138 -15.87 -5.03 -7.60
CA VAL A 138 -16.04 -4.26 -6.38
C VAL A 138 -16.41 -5.24 -5.27
N SER A 139 -15.43 -5.89 -4.66
CA SER A 139 -15.53 -6.35 -3.28
C SER A 139 -14.43 -5.66 -2.50
N ARG A 140 -14.60 -4.34 -2.34
CA ARG A 140 -13.73 -3.41 -1.62
C ARG A 140 -13.83 -3.56 -0.09
N SER A 141 -14.13 -4.74 0.42
CA SER A 141 -14.12 -4.95 1.86
C SER A 141 -12.73 -5.43 2.25
N ILE A 142 -11.82 -4.48 2.45
CA ILE A 142 -10.73 -4.75 3.38
C ILE A 142 -11.41 -4.99 4.72
N ASN A 143 -11.32 -6.22 5.22
CA ASN A 143 -11.85 -6.58 6.52
C ASN A 143 -10.90 -6.06 7.60
N ILE A 144 -11.08 -4.78 7.94
CA ILE A 144 -10.47 -4.18 9.12
C ILE A 144 -11.38 -4.52 10.28
N ASN A 145 -10.86 -5.21 11.28
CA ASN A 145 -11.57 -5.49 12.51
C ASN A 145 -10.97 -4.70 13.66
N VAL A 146 -11.82 -4.25 14.58
CA VAL A 146 -11.43 -3.52 15.79
C VAL A 146 -11.87 -4.33 17.00
N ILE A 147 -10.95 -4.50 17.95
CA ILE A 147 -11.25 -5.08 19.26
C ILE A 147 -11.50 -3.92 20.23
N PHE A 148 -12.74 -3.80 20.72
CA PHE A 148 -13.08 -2.82 21.75
C PHE A 148 -13.85 -3.50 22.88
N LYS A 149 -13.32 -3.45 24.11
CA LYS A 149 -13.88 -4.13 25.29
C LYS A 149 -14.17 -5.62 25.04
N ASP A 150 -13.16 -6.32 24.55
CA ASP A 150 -13.20 -7.76 24.22
C ASP A 150 -14.22 -8.17 23.14
N LYS A 151 -14.81 -7.20 22.43
CA LYS A 151 -15.69 -7.43 21.29
C LYS A 151 -14.95 -7.15 19.98
N LEU A 152 -14.91 -8.15 19.10
CA LEU A 152 -14.48 -8.00 17.71
C LEU A 152 -15.62 -7.37 16.89
N SER A 153 -15.35 -6.29 16.16
CA SER A 153 -16.32 -5.65 15.28
C SER A 153 -15.63 -5.18 13.99
N GLU A 154 -16.34 -5.22 12.87
CA GLU A 154 -15.83 -4.66 11.62
C GLU A 154 -15.69 -3.14 11.75
N PHE A 155 -14.64 -2.56 11.16
CA PHE A 155 -14.29 -1.15 11.35
C PHE A 155 -15.41 -0.19 10.94
N TYR A 156 -16.10 -0.47 9.83
CA TYR A 156 -17.22 0.37 9.39
C TYR A 156 -18.45 0.28 10.30
N MET A 157 -18.52 -0.73 11.16
CA MET A 157 -19.55 -0.86 12.20
C MET A 157 -19.17 -0.13 13.50
N CYS A 158 -17.93 0.34 13.64
CA CYS A 158 -17.47 1.04 14.82
C CYS A 158 -17.96 2.50 14.80
N SER A 159 -18.57 2.94 15.90
CA SER A 159 -18.92 4.34 16.08
C SER A 159 -17.69 5.21 16.31
N THR A 160 -17.77 6.49 15.96
CA THR A 160 -16.73 7.48 16.27
C THR A 160 -16.40 7.51 17.76
N LYS A 161 -17.39 7.29 18.63
CA LYS A 161 -17.21 7.22 20.08
C LYS A 161 -16.37 6.03 20.51
N GLU A 162 -16.59 4.85 19.93
CA GLU A 162 -15.81 3.65 20.24
C GLU A 162 -14.35 3.81 19.83
N LEU A 163 -14.10 4.32 18.60
CA LEU A 163 -12.75 4.61 18.12
C LEU A 163 -12.05 5.69 18.97
N TYR A 164 -12.76 6.76 19.32
CA TYR A 164 -12.24 7.80 20.19
C TYR A 164 -11.88 7.25 21.58
N LEU A 165 -12.75 6.44 22.19
CA LEU A 165 -12.49 5.84 23.50
C LEU A 165 -11.32 4.87 23.46
N LEU A 166 -11.18 4.08 22.39
CA LEU A 166 -10.05 3.19 22.17
C LEU A 166 -8.72 3.98 22.18
N LEU A 167 -8.66 5.08 21.42
CA LEU A 167 -7.51 6.00 21.39
C LEU A 167 -7.25 6.64 22.77
N THR A 168 -8.26 7.24 23.38
CA THR A 168 -8.08 7.98 24.64
C THR A 168 -7.75 7.05 25.81
N ASN A 169 -8.29 5.84 25.84
CA ASN A 169 -7.98 4.89 26.91
C ASN A 169 -6.49 4.52 26.90
N LYS A 170 -5.88 4.38 25.71
CA LYS A 170 -4.45 4.10 25.60
C LYS A 170 -3.59 5.35 25.80
N LEU A 171 -4.01 6.51 25.28
CA LEU A 171 -3.29 7.78 25.45
C LEU A 171 -3.28 8.28 26.90
N CYS A 172 -4.40 8.15 27.62
CA CYS A 172 -4.54 8.64 29.00
C CYS A 172 -4.02 7.67 30.07
N GLN A 173 -3.57 6.46 29.69
CA GLN A 173 -2.94 5.50 30.60
C GLN A 173 -1.43 5.71 30.76
N HIS A 174 -0.78 6.46 29.87
CA HIS A 174 0.58 6.93 30.12
C HIS A 174 0.52 8.20 30.97
N PRO A 175 1.02 8.18 32.23
CA PRO A 175 1.21 9.42 32.93
C PRO A 175 2.27 10.19 32.15
N ILE A 176 1.89 11.36 31.65
CA ILE A 176 2.84 12.39 31.27
C ILE A 176 3.47 12.82 32.61
N CYS A 177 4.57 12.16 32.98
CA CYS A 177 5.48 12.60 34.02
C CYS A 177 6.69 13.25 33.37
#